data_AF-A0A0P7CBW7-F1
#
_entry.id   AF-A0A0P7CBW7-F1
#
_cell.length_a   1.000
_cell.length_b   1.000
_cell.length_c   1.000
_cell.angle_alpha   90.00
_cell.angle_beta   90.00
_cell.angle_gamma   90.00
#
_symmetry.space_group_name_H-M   'P 1'
#
loop_
_entity.id
_entity.type
_entity.pdbx_description
1 polymer ?
#
loop_
_entity_poly.entity_id
_entity_poly.type
_entity_poly.pdbx_seq_one_letter_code
_entity_poly.pdbx_strand_id
1 'polypeptide(L)'
;MLRLTDQQLELVDASVAAREAPTRAELVRLALTESARGIRSRPHPRVTGRPWHWQHAITPQPSAGRRTELARWEIAPGTGRAIEVRAGQILRIEQIEGDQCVDLNVFSLHDYREFMHVGRTRTLHGLNPGQGDFLWSAPPRERAMMYLLTDTAHLNDTLFPRCSAAMYESTHGFAAHTNCADIQAEAQREYGLTPDDVHDSFNLFMATRVVDGRPEILRQQTGPGDHVELLALMDVLAIPNTCGNDIMGTSNYSLSPVLAILSSAARADVDAVPPLRAYDSQRTPAQFRQPHIRAERRLIRDPHYVPDFPRTPIRLVDVPVELSPTDEAALDAVGPGARADAAAALRDVLLSWWVASHA
;
A
#
# COMPACT_ATOMS: atom_id res chain seq x y z
N MET A 1 -22.96 -1.37 -32.37
CA MET A 1 -21.71 -0.59 -32.21
C MET A 1 -21.29 -0.65 -30.75
N LEU A 2 -20.03 -0.95 -30.47
CA LEU A 2 -19.45 -0.83 -29.13
C LEU A 2 -18.81 0.56 -29.02
N ARG A 3 -18.97 1.24 -27.88
CA ARG A 3 -18.39 2.56 -27.66
C ARG A 3 -17.45 2.55 -26.46
N LEU A 4 -16.16 2.76 -26.71
CA LEU A 4 -15.09 2.70 -25.70
C LEU A 4 -14.41 4.05 -25.55
N THR A 5 -13.82 4.32 -24.38
CA THR A 5 -12.79 5.36 -24.30
C THR A 5 -11.52 4.91 -25.01
N ASP A 6 -10.66 5.85 -25.41
CA ASP A 6 -9.32 5.58 -25.91
C ASP A 6 -8.51 4.64 -24.98
N GLN A 7 -8.59 4.86 -23.67
CA GLN A 7 -7.91 4.02 -22.67
C GLN A 7 -8.55 2.62 -22.53
N GLN A 8 -9.86 2.49 -22.66
CA GLN A 8 -10.51 1.16 -22.72
C GLN A 8 -10.10 0.42 -23.99
N LEU A 9 -9.94 1.14 -25.10
CA LEU A 9 -9.46 0.56 -26.36
C LEU A 9 -8.01 0.08 -26.25
N GLU A 10 -7.14 0.76 -25.50
CA GLU A 10 -5.77 0.27 -25.21
C GLU A 10 -5.79 -1.13 -24.56
N LEU A 11 -6.74 -1.41 -23.66
CA LEU A 11 -6.87 -2.74 -23.02
C LEU A 11 -7.30 -3.81 -24.01
N VAL A 12 -8.32 -3.50 -24.82
CA VAL A 12 -8.83 -4.38 -25.87
C VAL A 12 -7.73 -4.70 -26.89
N ASP A 13 -6.99 -3.69 -27.33
CA ASP A 13 -5.89 -3.85 -28.28
C ASP A 13 -4.74 -4.67 -27.69
N ALA A 14 -4.46 -4.55 -26.39
CA ALA A 14 -3.48 -5.39 -25.71
C ALA A 14 -3.89 -6.87 -25.71
N SER A 15 -5.16 -7.19 -25.41
CA SER A 15 -5.68 -8.57 -25.47
C SER A 15 -5.61 -9.17 -26.89
N VAL A 16 -5.94 -8.38 -27.92
CA VAL A 16 -5.80 -8.81 -29.31
C VAL A 16 -4.33 -9.06 -29.66
N ALA A 17 -3.41 -8.16 -29.26
CA ALA A 17 -1.98 -8.33 -29.48
C ALA A 17 -1.42 -9.57 -28.74
N ALA A 18 -1.96 -9.89 -27.56
CA ALA A 18 -1.67 -11.10 -26.80
C ALA A 18 -2.32 -12.39 -27.37
N ARG A 19 -3.07 -12.27 -28.47
CA ARG A 19 -3.77 -13.36 -29.18
C ARG A 19 -4.85 -14.06 -28.36
N GLU A 20 -5.50 -13.34 -27.45
CA GLU A 20 -6.70 -13.83 -26.76
C GLU A 20 -7.89 -13.98 -27.72
N ALA A 21 -7.95 -13.11 -28.73
CA ALA A 21 -8.86 -13.21 -29.87
C ALA A 21 -8.22 -12.60 -31.13
N PRO A 22 -8.62 -13.00 -32.34
CA PRO A 22 -8.02 -12.49 -33.58
C PRO A 22 -8.38 -11.03 -33.88
N THR A 23 -9.56 -10.60 -33.44
CA THR A 23 -10.08 -9.25 -33.65
C THR A 23 -10.78 -8.70 -32.41
N ARG A 24 -10.97 -7.38 -32.37
CA ARG A 24 -11.74 -6.70 -31.30
C ARG A 24 -13.17 -7.25 -31.19
N ALA A 25 -13.81 -7.53 -32.33
CA ALA A 25 -15.18 -8.05 -32.36
C ALA A 25 -15.25 -9.49 -31.81
N GLU A 26 -14.27 -10.33 -32.14
CA GLU A 26 -14.19 -11.69 -31.59
C GLU A 26 -13.85 -11.69 -30.10
N LEU A 27 -13.09 -10.72 -29.60
CA LEU A 27 -12.87 -10.55 -28.17
C LEU A 27 -14.18 -10.25 -27.42
N VAL A 28 -15.07 -9.45 -28.01
CA VAL A 28 -16.40 -9.18 -27.44
C VAL A 28 -17.27 -10.44 -27.42
N ARG A 29 -17.24 -11.25 -28.48
CA ARG A 29 -17.97 -12.54 -28.52
C ARG A 29 -17.41 -13.54 -27.52
N LEU A 30 -16.08 -13.57 -27.35
CA LEU A 30 -15.42 -14.36 -26.30
C LEU A 30 -15.91 -13.93 -24.92
N ALA A 31 -15.94 -12.62 -24.66
CA ALA A 31 -16.43 -12.08 -23.39
C ALA A 31 -17.90 -12.49 -23.12
N LEU A 32 -18.79 -12.34 -24.10
CA LEU A 32 -20.19 -12.77 -24.00
C LEU A 32 -20.31 -14.27 -23.70
N THR A 33 -19.53 -15.10 -24.42
CA THR A 33 -19.57 -16.56 -24.25
C THR A 33 -19.07 -16.97 -22.87
N GLU A 34 -17.97 -16.42 -22.40
CA GLU A 34 -17.37 -16.76 -21.11
C GLU A 34 -18.15 -16.18 -19.93
N SER A 35 -18.72 -14.98 -20.05
CA SER A 35 -19.64 -14.46 -19.04
C SER A 35 -20.86 -15.38 -18.85
N ALA A 36 -21.34 -16.03 -19.91
CA ALA A 36 -22.48 -16.96 -19.83
C ALA A 36 -22.10 -18.37 -19.37
N ARG A 37 -20.89 -18.86 -19.69
CA ARG A 37 -20.50 -20.27 -19.53
C ARG A 37 -19.40 -20.52 -18.51
N GLY A 38 -18.80 -19.46 -17.96
CA GLY A 38 -17.68 -19.52 -17.03
C GLY A 38 -16.44 -18.81 -17.60
N ILE A 39 -15.91 -17.88 -16.80
CA ILE A 39 -14.75 -17.06 -17.15
C ILE A 39 -13.45 -17.85 -16.91
N ARG A 40 -12.52 -17.77 -17.86
CA ARG A 40 -11.18 -18.37 -17.72
C ARG A 40 -10.17 -17.32 -17.27
N SER A 41 -9.36 -17.67 -16.28
CA SER A 41 -8.22 -16.84 -15.86
C SER A 41 -7.13 -16.85 -16.94
N ARG A 42 -6.52 -15.68 -17.14
CA ARG A 42 -5.50 -15.38 -18.16
C ARG A 42 -4.45 -14.43 -17.56
N PRO A 43 -3.17 -14.53 -17.98
CA PRO A 43 -2.16 -13.55 -17.60
C PRO A 43 -2.51 -12.17 -18.16
N HIS A 44 -2.28 -11.11 -17.39
CA HIS A 44 -2.48 -9.75 -17.87
C HIS A 44 -1.69 -9.51 -19.19
N PRO A 45 -2.35 -9.08 -20.29
CA PRO A 45 -1.75 -9.05 -21.62
C PRO A 45 -0.62 -8.03 -21.77
N ARG A 46 -0.49 -7.11 -20.80
CA ARG A 46 0.50 -6.04 -20.79
C ARG A 46 1.23 -5.98 -19.46
N VAL A 47 2.42 -6.55 -19.37
CA VAL A 47 3.31 -6.33 -18.22
C VAL A 47 4.24 -5.17 -18.57
N THR A 48 4.03 -4.02 -17.92
CA THR A 48 4.89 -2.84 -18.08
C THR A 48 5.89 -2.72 -16.93
N GLY A 49 6.74 -1.71 -16.99
CA GLY A 49 7.74 -1.45 -15.96
C GLY A 49 9.04 -2.22 -16.19
N ARG A 50 10.15 -1.57 -15.81
CA ARG A 50 11.51 -2.12 -15.89
C ARG A 50 11.87 -2.81 -14.57
N PRO A 51 12.73 -3.85 -14.58
CA PRO A 51 13.26 -4.40 -13.35
C PRO A 51 13.85 -3.30 -12.45
N TRP A 52 13.48 -3.30 -11.18
CA TRP A 52 14.06 -2.39 -10.20
C TRP A 52 15.13 -3.11 -9.38
N HIS A 53 16.39 -2.82 -9.71
CA HIS A 53 17.56 -3.38 -9.04
C HIS A 53 17.95 -2.55 -7.80
N TRP A 54 17.07 -2.53 -6.79
CA TRP A 54 17.28 -1.81 -5.54
C TRP A 54 18.56 -2.25 -4.80
N GLN A 55 18.95 -3.51 -4.95
CA GLN A 55 20.14 -4.11 -4.36
C GLN A 55 21.47 -3.41 -4.73
N HIS A 56 21.50 -2.71 -5.89
CA HIS A 56 22.67 -1.94 -6.30
C HIS A 56 22.90 -0.70 -5.42
N ALA A 57 21.87 -0.22 -4.71
CA ALA A 57 22.00 0.90 -3.79
C ALA A 57 22.63 0.49 -2.44
N ILE A 58 22.71 -0.81 -2.13
CA ILE A 58 23.23 -1.28 -0.84
C ILE A 58 24.74 -1.04 -0.76
N THR A 59 25.16 -0.31 0.27
CA THR A 59 26.57 0.00 0.53
C THR A 59 26.89 -0.08 2.04
N PRO A 60 27.87 -0.90 2.47
CA PRO A 60 28.61 -1.87 1.68
C PRO A 60 27.72 -3.04 1.25
N GLN A 61 28.11 -3.73 0.17
CA GLN A 61 27.36 -4.89 -0.32
C GLN A 61 27.27 -6.00 0.75
N PRO A 62 26.11 -6.69 0.87
CA PRO A 62 25.92 -7.77 1.84
C PRO A 62 26.96 -8.86 1.64
N SER A 63 27.60 -9.26 2.74
CA SER A 63 28.50 -10.42 2.73
C SER A 63 27.71 -11.73 2.61
N ALA A 64 28.37 -12.80 2.19
CA ALA A 64 27.82 -14.16 2.27
C ALA A 64 27.72 -14.68 3.72
N GLY A 65 28.27 -13.94 4.69
CA GLY A 65 28.26 -14.28 6.12
C GLY A 65 26.94 -13.98 6.81
N ARG A 66 26.96 -14.04 8.15
CA ARG A 66 25.80 -13.83 9.02
C ARG A 66 25.48 -12.33 9.18
N ARG A 67 24.23 -12.02 9.55
CA ARG A 67 23.79 -10.68 9.98
C ARG A 67 24.71 -10.13 11.08
N THR A 68 24.92 -8.82 11.08
CA THR A 68 25.69 -8.10 12.11
C THR A 68 24.79 -7.06 12.76
N GLU A 69 24.62 -7.13 14.07
CA GLU A 69 23.92 -6.09 14.83
C GLU A 69 24.72 -4.79 14.79
N LEU A 70 24.05 -3.70 14.44
CA LEU A 70 24.63 -2.36 14.31
C LEU A 70 24.25 -1.50 15.50
N ALA A 71 23.02 -1.66 16.00
CA ALA A 71 22.51 -0.95 17.17
C ALA A 71 21.30 -1.66 17.76
N ARG A 72 21.02 -1.38 19.03
CA ARG A 72 19.82 -1.84 19.73
C ARG A 72 19.29 -0.78 20.67
N TRP A 73 17.97 -0.71 20.79
CA TRP A 73 17.29 0.23 21.68
C TRP A 73 16.09 -0.42 22.34
N GLU A 74 15.91 -0.15 23.62
CA GLU A 74 14.64 -0.37 24.29
C GLU A 74 13.76 0.87 24.08
N ILE A 75 12.51 0.67 23.67
CA ILE A 75 11.51 1.72 23.49
C ILE A 75 10.45 1.55 24.57
N ALA A 76 10.49 2.44 25.56
CA ALA A 76 9.57 2.41 26.70
C ALA A 76 8.12 2.71 26.28
N PRO A 77 7.12 2.22 27.03
CA PRO A 77 5.73 2.63 26.88
C PRO A 77 5.53 4.14 26.74
N GLY A 78 4.72 4.55 25.76
CA GLY A 78 4.45 5.96 25.53
C GLY A 78 5.61 6.75 24.92
N THR A 79 6.64 6.07 24.40
CA THR A 79 7.78 6.70 23.72
C THR A 79 7.96 6.13 22.32
N GLY A 80 8.70 6.84 21.48
CA GLY A 80 9.05 6.43 20.13
C GLY A 80 10.48 6.82 19.80
N ARG A 81 11.00 6.28 18.69
CA ARG A 81 12.36 6.57 18.24
C ARG A 81 12.42 6.64 16.73
N ALA A 82 13.02 7.69 16.20
CA ALA A 82 13.36 7.75 14.79
C ALA A 82 14.69 7.00 14.54
N ILE A 83 14.67 6.07 13.60
CA ILE A 83 15.79 5.15 13.29
C ILE A 83 16.07 5.24 11.80
N GLU A 84 17.28 5.67 11.45
CA GLU A 84 17.76 5.56 10.07
C GLU A 84 18.03 4.09 9.74
N VAL A 85 17.37 3.57 8.70
CA VAL A 85 17.55 2.22 8.19
C VAL A 85 17.95 2.33 6.72
N ARG A 86 19.23 2.08 6.43
CA ARG A 86 19.79 2.14 5.08
C ARG A 86 19.35 0.94 4.25
N ALA A 87 19.31 1.09 2.93
CA ALA A 87 18.99 -0.01 2.03
C ALA A 87 19.87 -1.24 2.32
N GLY A 88 19.27 -2.43 2.48
CA GLY A 88 19.97 -3.65 2.87
C GLY A 88 20.24 -3.79 4.38
N GLN A 89 19.67 -2.93 5.22
CA GLN A 89 19.60 -3.13 6.67
C GLN A 89 18.23 -3.69 7.08
N ILE A 90 18.21 -4.38 8.21
CA ILE A 90 17.03 -4.99 8.81
C ILE A 90 16.73 -4.27 10.11
N LEU A 91 15.49 -3.78 10.25
CA LEU A 91 14.94 -3.33 11.52
C LEU A 91 14.06 -4.44 12.09
N ARG A 92 14.46 -4.99 13.24
CA ARG A 92 13.67 -5.94 14.02
C ARG A 92 12.98 -5.21 15.16
N ILE A 93 11.67 -5.37 15.28
CA ILE A 93 10.91 -4.97 16.47
C ILE A 93 10.52 -6.26 17.21
N GLU A 94 10.86 -6.33 18.49
CA GLU A 94 10.73 -7.54 19.31
C GLU A 94 10.04 -7.25 20.65
N GLN A 95 9.15 -8.16 21.04
CA GLN A 95 8.48 -8.18 22.33
C GLN A 95 9.46 -8.55 23.45
N ILE A 96 9.57 -7.71 24.48
CA ILE A 96 10.36 -8.05 25.67
C ILE A 96 9.54 -8.95 26.60
N GLU A 97 8.33 -8.53 26.95
CA GLU A 97 7.41 -9.29 27.82
C GLU A 97 6.29 -9.97 27.04
N GLY A 98 5.90 -9.40 25.89
CA GLY A 98 4.72 -9.81 25.14
C GLY A 98 3.62 -8.76 25.18
N ASP A 99 2.54 -9.04 24.46
CA ASP A 99 1.30 -8.26 24.45
C ASP A 99 1.39 -6.73 24.27
N GLN A 100 2.47 -6.21 23.66
CA GLN A 100 2.61 -4.79 23.37
C GLN A 100 2.40 -4.48 21.87
N CYS A 101 1.57 -3.49 21.56
CA CYS A 101 1.37 -2.98 20.21
C CYS A 101 2.39 -1.88 19.88
N VAL A 102 2.86 -1.84 18.64
CA VAL A 102 3.80 -0.82 18.15
C VAL A 102 3.27 -0.18 16.88
N ASP A 103 3.11 1.13 16.90
CA ASP A 103 2.79 1.92 15.71
C ASP A 103 4.09 2.22 14.95
N LEU A 104 4.07 2.09 13.63
CA LEU A 104 5.22 2.38 12.76
C LEU A 104 4.87 3.41 11.69
N ASN A 105 5.65 4.50 11.63
CA ASN A 105 5.74 5.41 10.49
C ASN A 105 7.06 5.20 9.74
N VAL A 106 7.07 5.43 8.42
CA VAL A 106 8.26 5.22 7.58
C VAL A 106 8.31 6.30 6.51
N PHE A 107 9.42 7.03 6.46
CA PHE A 107 9.71 8.06 5.46
C PHE A 107 10.92 7.66 4.62
N SER A 108 11.03 8.16 3.38
CA SER A 108 12.31 8.12 2.68
C SER A 108 13.28 9.13 3.30
N LEU A 109 14.53 8.71 3.54
CA LEU A 109 15.58 9.63 3.99
C LEU A 109 15.97 10.68 2.93
N HIS A 110 15.59 10.46 1.67
CA HIS A 110 15.93 11.34 0.55
C HIS A 110 14.79 12.31 0.18
N ASP A 111 13.59 12.07 0.69
CA ASP A 111 12.44 12.97 0.58
C ASP A 111 11.32 12.55 1.56
N TYR A 112 11.08 13.35 2.59
CA TYR A 112 10.02 13.07 3.57
C TYR A 112 8.59 13.14 2.98
N ARG A 113 8.40 13.72 1.79
CA ARG A 113 7.13 13.65 1.05
C ARG A 113 6.93 12.28 0.38
N GLU A 114 7.91 11.40 0.47
CA GLU A 114 7.77 9.96 0.24
C GLU A 114 7.68 9.25 1.58
N PHE A 115 6.46 8.89 1.97
CA PHE A 115 6.19 8.18 3.21
C PHE A 115 5.30 6.96 2.95
N MET A 116 5.23 6.06 3.92
CA MET A 116 4.45 4.83 3.79
C MET A 116 2.96 5.13 3.59
N HIS A 117 2.37 4.45 2.61
CA HIS A 117 0.95 4.49 2.31
C HIS A 117 0.26 3.22 2.77
N VAL A 118 -0.27 3.28 3.99
CA VAL A 118 -1.03 2.17 4.61
C VAL A 118 -2.15 1.68 3.72
N GLY A 119 -2.90 2.59 3.07
CA GLY A 119 -3.95 2.22 2.11
C GLY A 119 -3.46 1.38 0.93
N ARG A 120 -2.29 1.71 0.35
CA ARG A 120 -1.72 0.92 -0.75
C ARG A 120 -1.20 -0.42 -0.28
N THR A 121 -0.50 -0.44 0.86
CA THR A 121 -0.07 -1.68 1.53
C THR A 121 -1.29 -2.59 1.76
N ARG A 122 -2.38 -2.05 2.31
CA ARG A 122 -3.63 -2.77 2.58
C ARG A 122 -4.29 -3.33 1.34
N THR A 123 -4.34 -2.57 0.24
CA THR A 123 -4.95 -3.05 -1.01
C THR A 123 -4.15 -4.17 -1.65
N LEU A 124 -2.83 -4.19 -1.48
CA LEU A 124 -1.97 -5.21 -2.09
C LEU A 124 -1.83 -6.46 -1.22
N HIS A 125 -1.83 -6.29 0.11
CA HIS A 125 -1.45 -7.36 1.06
C HIS A 125 -2.54 -7.68 2.10
N GLY A 126 -3.72 -7.09 1.96
CA GLY A 126 -4.84 -7.32 2.88
C GLY A 126 -4.76 -6.50 4.17
N LEU A 127 -5.65 -6.80 5.11
CA LEU A 127 -5.81 -6.03 6.36
C LEU A 127 -4.68 -6.27 7.35
N ASN A 128 -4.07 -7.45 7.32
CA ASN A 128 -3.06 -7.91 8.26
C ASN A 128 -1.80 -8.42 7.51
N PRO A 129 -1.00 -7.53 6.88
CA PRO A 129 0.20 -7.94 6.14
C PRO A 129 1.21 -8.63 7.06
N GLY A 130 1.94 -9.61 6.54
CA GLY A 130 2.91 -10.42 7.28
C GLY A 130 4.15 -10.76 6.45
N GLN A 131 4.85 -11.83 6.84
CA GLN A 131 6.04 -12.30 6.13
C GLN A 131 5.78 -12.49 4.62
N GLY A 132 6.63 -11.89 3.78
CA GLY A 132 6.49 -11.91 2.32
C GLY A 132 5.87 -10.65 1.71
N ASP A 133 5.30 -9.78 2.54
CA ASP A 133 4.65 -8.55 2.10
C ASP A 133 5.60 -7.36 2.08
N PHE A 134 5.10 -6.23 1.56
CA PHE A 134 5.87 -4.99 1.41
C PHE A 134 5.13 -3.80 1.99
N LEU A 135 5.86 -2.89 2.64
CA LEU A 135 5.37 -1.55 2.93
C LEU A 135 5.58 -0.66 1.70
N TRP A 136 4.52 -0.07 1.16
CA TRP A 136 4.56 0.76 -0.06
C TRP A 136 4.53 2.25 0.27
N SER A 137 5.22 3.07 -0.53
CA SER A 137 5.17 4.53 -0.40
C SER A 137 3.92 5.15 -1.03
N ALA A 138 3.58 6.38 -0.63
CA ALA A 138 2.46 7.13 -1.19
C ALA A 138 2.70 7.58 -2.65
N PRO A 139 1.60 7.83 -3.39
CA PRO A 139 1.68 8.59 -4.62
C PRO A 139 2.34 9.94 -4.36
N PRO A 140 3.18 10.40 -5.28
CA PRO A 140 3.32 9.88 -6.65
C PRO A 140 4.51 8.94 -6.86
N ARG A 141 5.20 8.46 -5.80
CA ARG A 141 6.33 7.51 -5.95
C ARG A 141 5.87 6.06 -6.07
N GLU A 142 4.90 5.66 -5.24
CA GLU A 142 4.34 4.30 -5.20
C GLU A 142 5.35 3.17 -5.43
N ARG A 143 6.39 3.08 -4.59
CA ARG A 143 7.41 2.01 -4.63
C ARG A 143 7.54 1.34 -3.28
N ALA A 144 8.03 0.10 -3.27
CA ALA A 144 8.24 -0.64 -2.04
C ALA A 144 9.36 0.02 -1.22
N MET A 145 9.12 0.24 0.06
CA MET A 145 10.06 0.88 1.00
C MET A 145 10.77 -0.16 1.86
N MET A 146 10.00 -1.11 2.41
CA MET A 146 10.49 -2.19 3.27
C MET A 146 9.79 -3.50 2.92
N TYR A 147 10.46 -4.62 3.16
CA TYR A 147 9.96 -5.98 2.98
C TYR A 147 9.84 -6.67 4.34
N LEU A 148 8.71 -7.30 4.62
CA LEU A 148 8.48 -8.09 5.82
C LEU A 148 9.19 -9.43 5.67
N LEU A 149 10.41 -9.49 6.18
CA LEU A 149 11.32 -10.62 6.02
C LEU A 149 10.93 -11.81 6.90
N THR A 150 10.57 -11.52 8.15
CA THR A 150 10.16 -12.49 9.17
C THR A 150 9.04 -11.87 9.99
N ASP A 151 8.03 -12.67 10.34
CA ASP A 151 6.98 -12.30 11.28
C ASP A 151 6.61 -13.54 12.08
N THR A 152 6.97 -13.57 13.38
CA THR A 152 6.64 -14.71 14.25
C THR A 152 5.28 -14.56 14.93
N ALA A 153 4.76 -13.33 15.00
CA ALA A 153 3.54 -13.02 15.69
C ALA A 153 2.30 -13.26 14.81
N HIS A 154 2.41 -12.98 13.50
CA HIS A 154 1.30 -13.00 12.55
C HIS A 154 0.14 -12.07 12.96
N LEU A 155 0.48 -11.02 13.70
CA LEU A 155 -0.45 -10.02 14.22
C LEU A 155 0.07 -8.68 13.75
N ASN A 156 -0.43 -8.16 12.63
CA ASN A 156 -0.19 -6.78 12.21
C ASN A 156 -1.50 -6.21 11.68
N ASP A 157 -1.66 -4.90 11.70
CA ASP A 157 -2.87 -4.25 11.24
C ASP A 157 -2.58 -3.02 10.37
N THR A 158 -3.42 -2.85 9.36
CA THR A 158 -3.45 -1.67 8.47
C THR A 158 -4.83 -1.03 8.41
N LEU A 159 -5.77 -1.46 9.26
CA LEU A 159 -7.16 -1.01 9.23
C LEU A 159 -7.41 0.13 10.21
N PHE A 160 -6.91 0.00 11.44
CA PHE A 160 -7.09 1.03 12.47
C PHE A 160 -6.08 2.16 12.28
N PRO A 161 -6.48 3.42 12.47
CA PRO A 161 -5.54 4.51 12.55
C PRO A 161 -4.80 4.47 13.90
N ARG A 162 -3.70 5.22 13.98
CA ARG A 162 -3.05 5.57 15.25
C ARG A 162 -4.04 6.24 16.21
N CYS A 163 -3.92 5.98 17.51
CA CYS A 163 -4.68 6.74 18.49
C CYS A 163 -4.23 8.22 18.55
N SER A 164 -5.14 9.11 18.95
CA SER A 164 -4.90 10.56 19.00
C SER A 164 -5.56 11.19 20.22
N ALA A 165 -5.07 12.35 20.64
CA ALA A 165 -5.66 13.12 21.74
C ALA A 165 -7.17 13.36 21.52
N ALA A 166 -7.56 13.78 20.32
CA ALA A 166 -8.97 14.03 19.98
C ALA A 166 -9.85 12.77 20.09
N MET A 167 -9.33 11.60 19.73
CA MET A 167 -10.06 10.33 19.89
C MET A 167 -10.32 10.03 21.36
N TYR A 168 -9.31 10.18 22.23
CA TYR A 168 -9.46 9.97 23.67
C TYR A 168 -10.40 10.97 24.31
N GLU A 169 -10.33 12.25 23.91
CA GLU A 169 -11.23 13.28 24.41
C GLU A 169 -12.68 13.01 23.97
N SER A 170 -12.93 12.78 22.68
CA SER A 170 -14.28 12.60 22.15
C SER A 170 -14.96 11.32 22.62
N THR A 171 -14.19 10.25 22.84
CA THR A 171 -14.73 8.91 23.12
C THR A 171 -14.76 8.61 24.61
N HIS A 172 -13.81 9.15 25.37
CA HIS A 172 -13.59 8.79 26.78
C HIS A 172 -13.52 10.01 27.73
N GLY A 173 -13.53 11.24 27.22
CA GLY A 173 -13.51 12.45 28.03
C GLY A 173 -12.17 12.80 28.65
N PHE A 174 -11.06 12.22 28.17
CA PHE A 174 -9.72 12.57 28.64
C PHE A 174 -9.25 13.87 27.99
N ALA A 175 -9.03 14.92 28.78
CA ALA A 175 -8.42 16.17 28.31
C ALA A 175 -6.93 15.99 27.93
N ALA A 176 -6.27 14.95 28.48
CA ALA A 176 -4.91 14.56 28.12
C ALA A 176 -4.77 13.05 28.32
N HIS A 177 -4.22 12.37 27.31
CA HIS A 177 -3.91 10.94 27.34
C HIS A 177 -2.75 10.64 26.40
N THR A 178 -1.84 9.75 26.81
CA THR A 178 -0.75 9.25 25.95
C THR A 178 -1.33 8.65 24.67
N ASN A 179 -0.83 9.08 23.52
CA ASN A 179 -1.35 8.63 22.22
C ASN A 179 -0.25 8.56 21.15
N CYS A 180 -0.40 7.63 20.20
CA CYS A 180 0.60 7.36 19.18
C CYS A 180 0.84 8.57 18.26
N ALA A 181 -0.18 9.38 17.95
CA ALA A 181 0.01 10.56 17.10
C ALA A 181 1.01 11.56 17.68
N ASP A 182 0.89 11.89 18.98
CA ASP A 182 1.80 12.82 19.64
C ASP A 182 3.20 12.21 19.85
N ILE A 183 3.27 10.91 20.16
CA ILE A 183 4.55 10.20 20.31
C ILE A 183 5.32 10.19 18.99
N GLN A 184 4.65 9.88 17.88
CA GLN A 184 5.23 9.92 16.53
C GLN A 184 5.74 11.32 16.20
N ALA A 185 4.91 12.34 16.45
CA ALA A 185 5.26 13.73 16.17
C ALA A 185 6.51 14.19 16.95
N GLU A 186 6.65 13.78 18.20
CA GLU A 186 7.83 14.08 19.00
C GLU A 186 9.06 13.28 18.52
N ALA A 187 8.90 11.98 18.25
CA ALA A 187 9.99 11.10 17.83
C ALA A 187 10.62 11.55 16.49
N GLN A 188 9.83 12.10 15.57
CA GLN A 188 10.32 12.58 14.28
C GLN A 188 10.87 14.01 14.29
N ARG A 189 10.67 14.75 15.40
CA ARG A 189 10.98 16.19 15.49
C ARG A 189 12.46 16.50 15.31
N GLU A 190 13.35 15.56 15.64
CA GLU A 190 14.80 15.71 15.45
C GLU A 190 15.21 15.84 13.96
N TYR A 191 14.36 15.40 13.04
CA TYR A 191 14.56 15.53 11.58
C TYR A 191 13.86 16.78 11.00
N GLY A 192 13.34 17.67 11.85
CA GLY A 192 12.62 18.88 11.44
C GLY A 192 11.21 18.62 10.90
N LEU A 193 10.69 17.40 11.07
CA LEU A 193 9.31 17.05 10.76
C LEU A 193 8.35 17.57 11.84
N THR A 194 7.10 17.74 11.46
CA THR A 194 6.04 18.38 12.27
C THR A 194 4.90 17.40 12.53
N PRO A 195 3.98 17.68 13.47
CA PRO A 195 2.81 16.83 13.67
C PRO A 195 1.96 16.60 12.40
N ASP A 196 2.02 17.50 11.42
CA ASP A 196 1.32 17.36 10.13
C ASP A 196 1.92 16.29 9.22
N ASP A 197 3.16 15.88 9.48
CA ASP A 197 3.85 14.87 8.68
C ASP A 197 3.56 13.44 9.17
N VAL A 198 3.00 13.28 10.38
CA VAL A 198 2.59 11.97 10.91
C VAL A 198 1.48 11.39 10.03
N HIS A 199 1.70 10.19 9.50
CA HIS A 199 0.76 9.49 8.64
C HIS A 199 0.13 8.28 9.36
N ASP A 200 -0.83 7.62 8.71
CA ASP A 200 -1.41 6.40 9.28
C ASP A 200 -0.33 5.35 9.53
N SER A 201 -0.48 4.62 10.63
CA SER A 201 0.51 3.67 11.12
C SER A 201 0.34 2.30 10.48
N PHE A 202 1.46 1.58 10.35
CA PHE A 202 1.45 0.13 10.29
C PHE A 202 1.50 -0.35 11.75
N ASN A 203 0.45 -1.04 12.20
CA ASN A 203 0.30 -1.39 13.61
C ASN A 203 0.85 -2.80 13.84
N LEU A 204 2.12 -2.88 14.24
CA LEU A 204 2.79 -4.12 14.59
C LEU A 204 2.16 -4.71 15.86
N PHE A 205 1.93 -6.02 15.85
CA PHE A 205 1.38 -6.82 16.95
C PHE A 205 -0.07 -6.51 17.34
N MET A 206 -0.75 -5.64 16.61
CA MET A 206 -2.16 -5.34 16.86
C MET A 206 -3.05 -6.44 16.27
N ALA A 207 -3.69 -7.23 17.14
CA ALA A 207 -4.60 -8.29 16.72
C ALA A 207 -5.97 -7.69 16.33
N THR A 208 -6.34 -7.77 15.05
CA THR A 208 -7.60 -7.20 14.53
C THR A 208 -8.33 -8.16 13.59
N ARG A 209 -9.63 -7.93 13.40
CA ARG A 209 -10.45 -8.59 12.38
C ARG A 209 -11.58 -7.69 11.91
N VAL A 210 -12.28 -8.13 10.86
CA VAL A 210 -13.55 -7.53 10.42
C VAL A 210 -14.68 -8.54 10.55
N VAL A 211 -15.76 -8.16 11.23
CA VAL A 211 -16.99 -8.95 11.38
C VAL A 211 -18.16 -8.07 10.94
N ASP A 212 -18.97 -8.55 10.01
CA ASP A 212 -20.14 -7.82 9.48
C ASP A 212 -19.83 -6.38 9.02
N GLY A 213 -18.66 -6.18 8.42
CA GLY A 213 -18.19 -4.88 7.94
C GLY A 213 -17.69 -3.93 9.04
N ARG A 214 -17.59 -4.38 10.29
CA ARG A 214 -17.07 -3.60 11.42
C ARG A 214 -15.70 -4.11 11.87
N PRO A 215 -14.75 -3.21 12.16
CA PRO A 215 -13.45 -3.60 12.67
C PRO A 215 -13.53 -3.94 14.17
N GLU A 216 -12.83 -4.98 14.59
CA GLU A 216 -12.73 -5.39 15.99
C GLU A 216 -11.26 -5.54 16.41
N ILE A 217 -10.94 -5.08 17.63
CA ILE A 217 -9.65 -5.33 18.29
C ILE A 217 -9.80 -6.60 19.12
N LEU A 218 -8.92 -7.56 18.87
CA LEU A 218 -8.83 -8.82 19.58
C LEU A 218 -7.79 -8.71 20.69
N ARG A 219 -7.82 -9.69 21.60
CA ARG A 219 -6.76 -9.83 22.60
C ARG A 219 -5.46 -10.21 21.90
N GLN A 220 -4.38 -9.45 22.15
CA GLN A 220 -3.04 -9.79 21.69
C GLN A 220 -2.53 -11.04 22.41
N GLN A 221 -1.68 -11.85 21.75
CA GLN A 221 -1.15 -13.11 22.28
C GLN A 221 0.34 -13.32 21.96
N THR A 222 1.09 -12.23 21.83
CA THR A 222 2.55 -12.35 21.58
C THR A 222 3.28 -12.56 22.89
N GLY A 223 4.31 -13.40 22.90
CA GLY A 223 5.19 -13.64 24.04
C GLY A 223 6.57 -12.99 23.91
N PRO A 224 7.43 -13.14 24.94
CA PRO A 224 8.82 -12.70 24.89
C PRO A 224 9.57 -13.27 23.67
N GLY A 225 10.25 -12.40 22.92
CA GLY A 225 11.02 -12.77 21.74
C GLY A 225 10.22 -12.85 20.44
N ASP A 226 8.89 -12.73 20.47
CA ASP A 226 8.11 -12.56 19.25
C ASP A 226 8.49 -11.26 18.55
N HIS A 227 8.63 -11.31 17.22
CA HIS A 227 9.23 -10.21 16.48
C HIS A 227 8.79 -10.16 15.02
N VAL A 228 8.94 -8.96 14.45
CA VAL A 228 8.83 -8.68 13.02
C VAL A 228 10.15 -8.08 12.54
N GLU A 229 10.66 -8.55 11.40
CA GLU A 229 11.88 -8.06 10.77
C GLU A 229 11.56 -7.40 9.43
N LEU A 230 11.95 -6.13 9.29
CA LEU A 230 11.70 -5.30 8.11
C LEU A 230 13.03 -5.02 7.40
N LEU A 231 13.21 -5.57 6.20
CA LEU A 231 14.36 -5.29 5.34
C LEU A 231 14.10 -4.02 4.52
N ALA A 232 14.94 -3.00 4.68
CA ALA A 232 14.82 -1.76 3.93
C ALA A 232 15.30 -1.94 2.47
N LEU A 233 14.45 -1.56 1.51
CA LEU A 233 14.73 -1.63 0.06
C LEU A 233 15.26 -0.31 -0.50
N MET A 234 15.18 0.74 0.30
CA MET A 234 15.77 2.05 0.08
C MET A 234 16.14 2.63 1.45
N ASP A 235 16.86 3.75 1.49
CA ASP A 235 17.13 4.44 2.74
C ASP A 235 15.84 5.04 3.30
N VAL A 236 15.48 4.61 4.51
CA VAL A 236 14.26 5.04 5.20
C VAL A 236 14.54 5.55 6.61
N LEU A 237 13.69 6.46 7.06
CA LEU A 237 13.55 6.83 8.45
C LEU A 237 12.35 6.06 9.00
N ALA A 238 12.60 5.03 9.80
CA ALA A 238 11.58 4.23 10.45
C ALA A 238 11.36 4.74 11.87
N ILE A 239 10.11 4.98 12.25
CA ILE A 239 9.76 5.53 13.56
C ILE A 239 8.78 4.58 14.25
N PRO A 240 9.28 3.51 14.90
CA PRO A 240 8.47 2.71 15.80
C PRO A 240 8.17 3.49 17.10
N ASN A 241 6.94 3.37 17.59
CA ASN A 241 6.58 3.81 18.92
C ASN A 241 5.76 2.77 19.68
N THR A 242 6.05 2.65 20.97
CA THR A 242 5.32 1.77 21.87
C THR A 242 3.99 2.41 22.23
N CYS A 243 2.88 1.83 21.78
CA CYS A 243 1.54 2.37 21.99
C CYS A 243 1.27 2.56 23.49
N GLY A 244 0.85 3.77 23.88
CA GLY A 244 0.54 4.09 25.28
C GLY A 244 -0.93 3.91 25.67
N ASN A 245 -1.67 3.13 24.89
CA ASN A 245 -3.09 2.88 25.14
C ASN A 245 -3.29 1.79 26.20
N ASP A 246 -3.71 2.19 27.40
CA ASP A 246 -3.97 1.32 28.54
C ASP A 246 -5.48 1.06 28.77
N ILE A 247 -6.37 1.72 28.04
CA ILE A 247 -7.84 1.59 28.21
C ILE A 247 -8.54 0.74 27.14
N MET A 248 -7.83 0.27 26.11
CA MET A 248 -8.39 -0.64 25.09
C MET A 248 -7.55 -1.90 24.94
N GLY A 249 -8.14 -2.96 24.38
CA GLY A 249 -7.51 -4.29 24.26
C GLY A 249 -6.26 -4.37 23.37
N THR A 250 -5.83 -3.27 22.75
CA THR A 250 -4.68 -3.21 21.84
C THR A 250 -3.38 -3.75 22.44
N SER A 251 -3.17 -3.56 23.75
CA SER A 251 -2.03 -4.11 24.50
C SER A 251 -2.49 -4.73 25.81
N ASN A 252 -3.67 -5.37 25.80
CA ASN A 252 -4.21 -6.10 26.95
C ASN A 252 -4.26 -5.31 28.28
N TYR A 253 -4.37 -3.97 28.22
CA TYR A 253 -4.42 -3.03 29.36
C TYR A 253 -3.13 -2.94 30.20
N SER A 254 -2.03 -3.51 29.72
CA SER A 254 -0.71 -3.46 30.34
C SER A 254 0.29 -2.96 29.32
N LEU A 255 1.16 -2.04 29.72
CA LEU A 255 2.15 -1.47 28.81
C LEU A 255 3.53 -2.03 29.11
N SER A 256 4.18 -2.57 28.10
CA SER A 256 5.50 -3.18 28.20
C SER A 256 6.46 -2.55 27.18
N PRO A 257 7.76 -2.46 27.46
CA PRO A 257 8.71 -1.98 26.46
C PRO A 257 8.87 -2.99 25.31
N VAL A 258 9.33 -2.49 24.16
CA VAL A 258 9.78 -3.32 23.04
C VAL A 258 11.25 -3.06 22.74
N LEU A 259 11.88 -3.99 22.05
CA LEU A 259 13.24 -3.85 21.57
C LEU A 259 13.25 -3.56 20.06
N ALA A 260 13.95 -2.52 19.65
CA ALA A 260 14.29 -2.25 18.27
C ALA A 260 15.77 -2.62 18.03
N ILE A 261 16.04 -3.51 17.08
CA ILE A 261 17.39 -3.95 16.72
C ILE A 261 17.64 -3.63 15.25
N LEU A 262 18.71 -2.90 14.98
CA LEU A 262 19.17 -2.62 13.62
C LEU A 262 20.33 -3.56 13.28
N SER A 263 20.26 -4.24 12.14
CA SER A 263 21.30 -5.14 11.66
C SER A 263 21.61 -4.93 10.19
N SER A 264 22.82 -5.25 9.74
CA SER A 264 23.10 -5.45 8.32
C SER A 264 22.48 -6.76 7.84
N ALA A 265 21.86 -6.77 6.66
CA ALA A 265 21.36 -7.99 6.03
C ALA A 265 22.51 -8.91 5.56
N ALA A 266 22.28 -10.22 5.60
CA ALA A 266 23.08 -11.18 4.88
C ALA A 266 22.64 -11.25 3.40
N ARG A 267 23.49 -11.80 2.52
CA ARG A 267 23.13 -12.00 1.11
C ARG A 267 21.81 -12.77 0.94
N ALA A 268 21.58 -13.82 1.73
CA ALA A 268 20.36 -14.62 1.68
C ALA A 268 19.09 -13.83 2.02
N ASP A 269 19.18 -12.85 2.94
CA ASP A 269 18.03 -11.99 3.28
C ASP A 269 17.64 -11.10 2.10
N VAL A 270 18.65 -10.57 1.39
CA VAL A 270 18.47 -9.71 0.22
C VAL A 270 17.96 -10.49 -0.99
N ASP A 271 18.43 -11.72 -1.17
CA ASP A 271 18.02 -12.61 -2.26
C ASP A 271 16.62 -13.21 -2.03
N ALA A 272 16.12 -13.20 -0.79
CA ALA A 272 14.76 -13.63 -0.46
C ALA A 272 13.68 -12.65 -0.92
N VAL A 273 14.04 -11.39 -1.24
CA VAL A 273 13.07 -10.38 -1.69
C VAL A 273 12.63 -10.67 -3.13
N PRO A 274 11.33 -10.81 -3.40
CA PRO A 274 10.82 -10.99 -4.76
C PRO A 274 11.23 -9.86 -5.72
N PRO A 275 11.38 -10.14 -7.03
CA PRO A 275 11.70 -9.11 -8.01
C PRO A 275 10.66 -7.98 -8.05
N LEU A 276 11.13 -6.73 -8.03
CA LEU A 276 10.29 -5.53 -8.12
C LEU A 276 10.45 -4.84 -9.46
N ARG A 277 9.49 -3.97 -9.79
CA ARG A 277 9.47 -3.18 -11.02
C ARG A 277 9.39 -1.69 -10.70
N ALA A 278 10.07 -0.89 -11.51
CA ALA A 278 9.92 0.55 -11.56
C ALA A 278 9.08 0.94 -12.79
N TYR A 279 8.21 1.92 -12.63
CA TYR A 279 7.28 2.37 -13.65
C TYR A 279 7.51 3.83 -14.01
N ASP A 280 7.27 4.19 -15.27
CA ASP A 280 7.46 5.57 -15.74
C ASP A 280 6.45 6.55 -15.14
N SER A 281 5.36 6.04 -14.58
CA SER A 281 4.36 6.83 -13.84
C SER A 281 4.83 7.24 -12.43
N GLN A 282 5.88 6.60 -11.88
CA GLN A 282 6.42 6.94 -10.57
C GLN A 282 7.19 8.25 -10.67
N ARG A 283 6.65 9.31 -10.06
CA ARG A 283 7.19 10.67 -10.17
C ARG A 283 8.15 10.98 -9.02
N THR A 284 9.18 11.75 -9.33
CA THR A 284 10.22 12.21 -8.41
C THR A 284 10.08 13.70 -8.09
N PRO A 285 10.73 14.22 -7.02
CA PRO A 285 10.72 15.66 -6.71
C PRO A 285 11.04 16.55 -7.93
N ALA A 286 11.99 16.12 -8.76
CA ALA A 286 12.43 16.86 -9.95
C ALA A 286 11.34 17.03 -11.02
N GLN A 287 10.27 16.22 -10.98
CA GLN A 287 9.17 16.27 -11.95
C GLN A 287 8.00 17.14 -11.46
N PHE A 288 8.02 17.63 -10.22
CA PHE A 288 6.98 18.54 -9.73
C PHE A 288 7.30 19.98 -10.08
N ARG A 289 6.41 20.59 -10.86
CA ARG A 289 6.40 22.03 -11.12
C ARG A 289 5.82 22.76 -9.91
N GLN A 290 6.58 22.88 -8.82
CA GLN A 290 6.22 23.82 -7.75
C GLN A 290 7.47 24.53 -7.20
N PRO A 291 7.92 25.61 -7.86
CA PRO A 291 9.11 26.34 -7.44
C PRO A 291 8.89 27.12 -6.13
N HIS A 292 7.64 27.28 -5.68
CA HIS A 292 7.30 28.06 -4.49
C HIS A 292 6.70 27.18 -3.40
N ILE A 293 7.46 26.94 -2.34
CA ILE A 293 6.95 26.37 -1.10
C ILE A 293 6.12 27.45 -0.40
N ARG A 294 4.85 27.16 -0.10
CA ARG A 294 3.97 28.11 0.58
C ARG A 294 4.39 28.24 2.04
N ALA A 295 4.73 29.46 2.47
CA ALA A 295 4.94 29.77 3.88
C ALA A 295 3.60 29.95 4.62
N GLU A 296 2.59 30.49 3.93
CA GLU A 296 1.23 30.59 4.46
C GLU A 296 0.44 29.32 4.15
N ARG A 297 -0.14 28.70 5.18
CA ARG A 297 -0.94 27.47 5.05
C ARG A 297 -2.38 27.72 4.58
N ARG A 298 -2.84 28.97 4.62
CA ARG A 298 -4.18 29.35 4.18
C ARG A 298 -4.36 29.07 2.69
N LEU A 299 -5.43 28.38 2.35
CA LEU A 299 -5.81 28.14 0.96
C LEU A 299 -6.51 29.38 0.40
N ILE A 300 -5.90 30.00 -0.60
CA ILE A 300 -6.48 31.07 -1.41
C ILE A 300 -6.57 30.56 -2.85
N ARG A 301 -7.72 30.80 -3.51
CA ARG A 301 -7.93 30.46 -4.91
C ARG A 301 -7.05 31.35 -5.78
N ASP A 302 -6.28 30.73 -6.68
CA ASP A 302 -5.60 31.46 -7.74
C ASP A 302 -6.62 31.82 -8.84
N PRO A 303 -6.94 33.11 -9.06
CA PRO A 303 -7.89 33.53 -10.08
C PRO A 303 -7.39 33.28 -11.51
N HIS A 304 -6.09 33.03 -11.70
CA HIS A 304 -5.48 32.74 -12.99
C HIS A 304 -5.24 31.24 -13.22
N TYR A 305 -5.60 30.38 -12.26
CA TYR A 305 -5.44 28.94 -12.41
C TYR A 305 -6.28 28.39 -13.56
N VAL A 306 -5.61 27.76 -14.52
CA VAL A 306 -6.22 26.99 -15.59
C VAL A 306 -5.84 25.52 -15.39
N PRO A 307 -6.79 24.62 -15.12
CA PRO A 307 -6.47 23.22 -14.92
C PRO A 307 -5.96 22.59 -16.23
N ASP A 308 -4.86 21.85 -16.12
CA ASP A 308 -4.32 20.99 -17.18
C ASP A 308 -4.43 19.54 -16.72
N PHE A 309 -5.52 18.88 -17.10
CA PHE A 309 -5.78 17.50 -16.71
C PHE A 309 -5.15 16.54 -17.73
N PRO A 310 -4.28 15.60 -17.28
CA PRO A 310 -3.74 14.60 -18.20
C PRO A 310 -4.88 13.75 -18.79
N ARG A 311 -4.76 13.42 -20.07
CA ARG A 311 -5.73 12.61 -20.84
C ARG A 311 -7.16 13.17 -20.87
N THR A 312 -7.30 14.49 -20.93
CA THR A 312 -8.59 15.20 -21.09
C THR A 312 -8.57 16.06 -22.37
N PRO A 313 -9.67 16.15 -23.14
CA PRO A 313 -10.95 15.45 -22.96
C PRO A 313 -10.83 13.96 -23.26
N ILE A 314 -11.62 13.14 -22.54
CA ILE A 314 -11.75 11.71 -22.80
C ILE A 314 -12.35 11.54 -24.20
N ARG A 315 -11.67 10.78 -25.06
CA ARG A 315 -12.13 10.51 -26.43
C ARG A 315 -12.90 9.19 -26.47
N LEU A 316 -14.09 9.22 -27.06
CA LEU A 316 -14.88 8.03 -27.34
C LEU A 316 -14.60 7.54 -28.75
N VAL A 317 -14.45 6.22 -28.90
CA VAL A 317 -14.19 5.53 -30.16
C VAL A 317 -15.29 4.50 -30.38
N ASP A 318 -15.93 4.56 -31.54
CA ASP A 318 -16.92 3.58 -31.96
C ASP A 318 -16.22 2.40 -32.64
N VAL A 319 -16.43 1.21 -32.10
CA VAL A 319 -15.86 -0.05 -32.58
C VAL A 319 -16.99 -0.88 -33.20
N PRO A 320 -16.91 -1.22 -34.50
CA PRO A 320 -17.90 -2.09 -35.11
C PRO A 320 -17.77 -3.50 -34.56
N VAL A 321 -18.89 -4.04 -34.09
CA VAL A 321 -19.01 -5.41 -33.59
C VAL A 321 -20.28 -5.98 -34.20
N GLU A 322 -20.11 -7.03 -34.99
CA GLU A 322 -21.23 -7.82 -35.53
C GLU A 322 -21.60 -8.88 -34.50
N LEU A 323 -22.88 -8.93 -34.10
CA LEU A 323 -23.40 -9.93 -33.19
C LEU A 323 -24.19 -10.96 -33.99
N SER A 324 -23.98 -12.24 -33.70
CA SER A 324 -24.89 -13.29 -34.15
C SER A 324 -26.16 -13.32 -33.28
N PRO A 325 -27.25 -13.97 -33.71
CA PRO A 325 -28.45 -14.13 -32.87
C PRO A 325 -28.15 -14.78 -31.51
N THR A 326 -27.14 -15.66 -31.45
CA THR A 326 -26.66 -16.26 -30.20
C THR A 326 -25.98 -15.24 -29.30
N ASP A 327 -25.21 -14.31 -29.87
CA ASP A 327 -24.53 -13.25 -29.12
C ASP A 327 -25.54 -12.21 -28.58
N GLU A 328 -26.57 -11.90 -29.37
CA GLU A 328 -27.68 -11.04 -28.95
C GLU A 328 -28.46 -11.67 -27.79
N ALA A 329 -28.83 -12.94 -27.90
CA ALA A 329 -29.48 -13.67 -26.82
C ALA A 329 -28.61 -13.75 -25.55
N ALA A 330 -27.29 -13.91 -25.70
CA ALA A 330 -26.35 -13.90 -24.58
C ALA A 330 -26.27 -12.50 -23.94
N LEU A 331 -26.24 -11.43 -24.73
CA LEU A 331 -26.26 -10.05 -24.23
C LEU A 331 -27.55 -9.73 -23.46
N ASP A 332 -28.69 -10.17 -23.98
CA ASP A 332 -30.00 -10.02 -23.32
C ASP A 332 -30.06 -10.80 -21.99
N ALA A 333 -29.47 -12.00 -21.95
CA ALA A 333 -29.44 -12.86 -20.77
C ALA A 333 -28.57 -12.30 -19.63
N VAL A 334 -27.56 -11.48 -19.93
CA VAL A 334 -26.78 -10.78 -18.89
C VAL A 334 -27.63 -9.71 -18.17
N GLY A 335 -28.81 -9.38 -18.71
CA GLY A 335 -29.80 -8.54 -18.07
C GLY A 335 -29.50 -7.03 -18.21
N PRO A 336 -30.55 -6.17 -18.18
CA PRO A 336 -30.42 -4.75 -18.48
C PRO A 336 -29.88 -3.90 -17.31
N GLY A 337 -29.18 -4.49 -16.34
CA GLY A 337 -28.78 -3.84 -15.07
C GLY A 337 -28.30 -2.40 -15.28
N ALA A 338 -29.15 -1.42 -15.00
CA ALA A 338 -28.94 0.03 -15.15
C ALA A 338 -28.18 0.51 -16.43
N ARG A 339 -28.20 -0.25 -17.54
CA ARG A 339 -27.44 0.09 -18.77
C ARG A 339 -28.32 0.92 -19.70
N ALA A 340 -27.80 2.06 -20.15
CA ALA A 340 -28.57 3.04 -20.93
C ALA A 340 -28.90 2.59 -22.37
N ASP A 341 -28.04 1.79 -22.99
CA ASP A 341 -28.19 1.28 -24.35
C ASP A 341 -27.38 0.00 -24.60
N ALA A 342 -27.52 -0.59 -25.79
CA ALA A 342 -26.80 -1.80 -26.19
C ALA A 342 -25.26 -1.61 -26.24
N ALA A 343 -24.77 -0.41 -26.55
CA ALA A 343 -23.34 -0.13 -26.57
C ALA A 343 -22.75 -0.12 -25.16
N ALA A 344 -23.48 0.44 -24.19
CA ALA A 344 -23.15 0.40 -22.77
C ALA A 344 -23.19 -1.02 -22.22
N ALA A 345 -24.18 -1.83 -22.62
CA ALA A 345 -24.28 -3.24 -22.23
C ALA A 345 -23.09 -4.06 -22.73
N LEU A 346 -22.72 -3.92 -24.01
CA LEU A 346 -21.55 -4.59 -24.58
C LEU A 346 -20.25 -4.18 -23.88
N ARG A 347 -20.09 -2.87 -23.61
CA ARG A 347 -18.92 -2.36 -22.89
C ARG A 347 -18.82 -2.96 -21.49
N ASP A 348 -19.94 -3.02 -20.77
CA ASP A 348 -19.97 -3.54 -19.40
C ASP A 348 -19.65 -5.03 -19.35
N VAL A 349 -20.23 -5.83 -20.26
CA VAL A 349 -19.88 -7.25 -20.40
C VAL A 349 -18.39 -7.42 -20.71
N LEU A 350 -17.88 -6.71 -21.72
CA LEU A 350 -16.48 -6.82 -22.13
C LEU A 350 -15.52 -6.46 -21.00
N LEU A 351 -15.73 -5.33 -20.33
CA LEU A 351 -14.81 -4.86 -19.29
C LEU A 351 -14.94 -5.68 -18.00
N SER A 352 -16.15 -6.11 -17.62
CA SER A 352 -16.35 -7.00 -16.48
C SER A 352 -15.69 -8.36 -16.71
N TRP A 353 -15.87 -8.92 -17.92
CA TRP A 353 -15.16 -10.14 -18.33
C TRP A 353 -13.64 -9.93 -18.32
N TRP A 354 -13.14 -8.81 -18.82
CA TRP A 354 -11.71 -8.53 -18.87
C TRP A 354 -11.11 -8.43 -17.47
N VAL A 355 -11.77 -7.72 -16.55
CA VAL A 355 -11.33 -7.61 -15.15
C VAL A 355 -11.34 -8.99 -14.47
N ALA A 356 -12.41 -9.78 -14.63
CA ALA A 356 -12.51 -11.10 -14.02
C ALA A 356 -11.52 -12.12 -14.63
N SER A 357 -11.19 -12.01 -15.91
CA SER A 357 -10.25 -12.93 -16.57
C SER A 357 -8.79 -12.60 -16.30
N HIS A 358 -8.45 -11.38 -15.87
CA HIS A 358 -7.05 -10.94 -15.67
C HIS A 358 -6.76 -10.46 -14.22
N ALA A 359 -7.63 -10.81 -13.27
CA ALA A 359 -7.50 -10.49 -11.85
C ALA A 359 -6.35 -11.25 -11.17
#